data_AF-A0A3M1KF19-F1
#
_entry.id   AF-A0A3M1KF19-F1
#
_cell.length_a   1.000
_cell.length_b   1.000
_cell.length_c   1.000
_cell.angle_alpha   90.00
_cell.angle_beta   90.00
_cell.angle_gamma   90.00
#
_symmetry.space_group_name_H-M   'P 1'
#
loop_
_entity.id
_entity.type
_entity.pdbx_description
1 polymer ?
#
loop_
_entity_poly.entity_id
_entity_poly.type
_entity_poly.pdbx_seq_one_letter_code
_entity_poly.pdbx_strand_id
1 'polypeptide(L)'
;PLTVCVDKVAASGGYLMSCLANKLVAAPFAIVGSIGVVAQLPNFHRLLKKHDIDYEIFTAGKYKRTVTLFGENTEEGRAKFKQDLEETHALFKDFVARYRPHVDIESVSQGDIWYGTRALDIGLIDAISTSDDYLVSLAEERKVFRVDWVEKKSLPERLGIGLASAAGQLVTRLHRLLPVNSA
;
A
#
# COMPACT_ATOMS: atom_id res chain seq x y z
N PRO A 1 3.99 -16.91 -15.78
CA PRO A 1 4.04 -15.46 -16.11
C PRO A 1 3.13 -14.70 -15.14
N LEU A 2 3.59 -13.58 -14.60
CA LEU A 2 2.83 -12.72 -13.69
C LEU A 2 2.15 -11.59 -14.47
N THR A 3 0.83 -11.47 -14.33
CA THR A 3 0.07 -10.31 -14.80
C THR A 3 -0.52 -9.58 -13.60
N VAL A 4 -0.37 -8.26 -13.59
CA VAL A 4 -1.03 -7.38 -12.62
C VAL A 4 -2.04 -6.51 -13.36
N CYS A 5 -3.26 -6.43 -12.84
CA CYS A 5 -4.34 -5.60 -13.40
C CYS A 5 -4.69 -4.50 -12.40
N VAL A 6 -4.77 -3.25 -12.86
CA VAL A 6 -5.04 -2.08 -12.03
C VAL A 6 -6.32 -1.40 -12.50
N ASP A 7 -7.41 -1.61 -11.77
CA ASP A 7 -8.71 -1.03 -12.14
C ASP A 7 -8.91 0.39 -11.60
N LYS A 8 -8.24 0.73 -10.49
CA LYS A 8 -8.45 2.01 -9.80
C LYS A 8 -7.15 2.76 -9.55
N VAL A 9 -6.27 2.22 -8.71
CA VAL A 9 -5.04 2.92 -8.29
C VAL A 9 -3.93 1.92 -8.03
N ALA A 10 -2.75 2.16 -8.62
CA ALA A 10 -1.47 1.57 -8.25
C ALA A 10 -0.39 2.66 -8.38
N ALA A 11 -0.38 3.58 -7.41
CA ALA A 11 0.53 4.72 -7.35
C ALA A 11 1.51 4.56 -6.17
N SER A 12 2.70 5.16 -6.26
CA SER A 12 3.77 5.09 -5.26
C SER A 12 4.12 3.62 -4.93
N GLY A 13 3.96 3.18 -3.68
CA GLY A 13 4.19 1.78 -3.29
C GLY A 13 3.37 0.76 -4.10
N GLY A 14 2.17 1.14 -4.57
CA GLY A 14 1.38 0.28 -5.46
C GLY A 14 2.07 0.05 -6.80
N TYR A 15 2.68 1.10 -7.37
CA TYR A 15 3.43 0.99 -8.62
C TYR A 15 4.73 0.21 -8.44
N LEU A 16 5.43 0.43 -7.31
CA LEU A 16 6.61 -0.35 -6.92
C LEU A 16 6.33 -1.86 -6.93
N MET A 17 5.16 -2.27 -6.45
CA MET A 17 4.76 -3.68 -6.46
C MET A 17 4.31 -4.17 -7.84
N SER A 18 3.69 -3.32 -8.65
CA SER A 18 3.12 -3.73 -9.94
C SER A 18 4.13 -3.75 -11.08
N CYS A 19 5.16 -2.90 -11.04
CA CYS A 19 6.11 -2.74 -12.15
C CYS A 19 6.96 -3.99 -12.42
N LEU A 20 7.05 -4.93 -11.47
CA LEU A 20 7.76 -6.21 -11.66
C LEU A 20 6.98 -7.23 -12.51
N ALA A 21 5.71 -6.97 -12.82
CA ALA A 21 4.88 -7.88 -13.60
C ALA A 21 5.42 -8.05 -15.03
N ASN A 22 5.29 -9.28 -15.57
CA ASN A 22 5.57 -9.54 -16.98
C ASN A 22 4.59 -8.78 -17.89
N LYS A 23 3.37 -8.55 -17.40
CA LYS A 23 2.34 -7.72 -18.04
C LYS A 23 1.60 -6.92 -16.97
N LEU A 24 1.55 -5.60 -17.14
CA LEU A 24 0.86 -4.66 -16.28
C LEU A 24 -0.26 -4.03 -17.11
N VAL A 25 -1.50 -4.35 -16.74
CA VAL A 25 -2.71 -3.89 -17.41
C VAL A 25 -3.36 -2.85 -16.51
N ALA A 26 -3.86 -1.75 -17.07
CA ALA A 26 -4.60 -0.78 -16.29
C ALA A 26 -5.87 -0.32 -17.01
N ALA A 27 -6.91 -0.01 -16.24
CA ALA A 27 -8.12 0.58 -16.80
C ALA A 27 -7.82 2.00 -17.32
N PRO A 28 -8.61 2.53 -18.29
CA PRO A 28 -8.34 3.83 -18.93
C PRO A 28 -8.10 5.00 -17.96
N PHE A 29 -8.85 5.01 -16.85
CA PHE A 29 -8.82 6.05 -15.81
C PHE A 29 -8.16 5.57 -14.50
N ALA A 30 -7.54 4.39 -14.49
CA ALA A 30 -6.75 3.96 -13.35
C ALA A 30 -5.56 4.91 -13.15
N ILE A 31 -5.21 5.18 -11.90
CA ILE A 31 -4.09 6.05 -11.55
C ILE A 31 -2.86 5.19 -11.26
N VAL A 32 -1.78 5.41 -12.00
CA VAL A 32 -0.49 4.75 -11.79
C VAL A 32 0.66 5.75 -11.70
N GLY A 33 1.88 5.29 -11.46
CA GLY A 33 3.06 6.13 -11.31
C GLY A 33 3.24 6.62 -9.88
N SER A 34 3.37 7.93 -9.67
CA SER A 34 3.79 8.53 -8.39
C SER A 34 5.12 7.93 -7.90
N ILE A 35 6.07 7.78 -8.81
CA ILE A 35 7.42 7.29 -8.50
C ILE A 35 8.13 8.40 -7.75
N GLY A 36 8.21 8.25 -6.44
CA GLY A 36 8.72 9.26 -5.52
C GLY A 36 8.49 8.86 -4.07
N VAL A 37 9.22 9.50 -3.17
CA VAL A 37 9.16 9.23 -1.73
C VAL A 37 8.93 10.55 -1.01
N VAL A 38 7.87 10.59 -0.19
CA VAL A 38 7.54 11.75 0.64
C VAL A 38 7.32 11.30 2.07
N ALA A 39 7.78 12.12 3.01
CA ALA A 39 7.46 11.96 4.42
C ALA A 39 7.02 13.31 4.99
N GLN A 40 5.89 13.31 5.67
CA GLN A 40 5.32 14.49 6.32
C GLN A 40 5.18 14.21 7.81
N LEU A 41 5.79 15.07 8.64
CA LEU A 41 5.75 14.95 10.09
C LEU A 41 5.40 16.30 10.71
N PRO A 42 4.21 16.46 11.33
CA PRO A 42 3.95 17.65 12.13
C PRO A 42 4.86 17.68 13.36
N ASN A 43 5.39 18.84 13.72
CA ASN A 43 6.22 18.98 14.92
C ASN A 43 5.50 19.82 15.97
N PHE A 44 5.22 19.19 17.11
CA PHE A 44 4.51 19.75 18.25
C PHE A 44 5.46 20.21 19.36
N HIS A 45 6.79 20.10 19.19
CA HIS A 45 7.76 20.46 20.22
C HIS A 45 7.53 21.88 20.77
N ARG A 46 7.32 22.85 19.88
CA ARG A 46 7.06 24.25 20.26
C ARG A 46 5.76 24.43 21.05
N LEU A 47 4.74 23.60 20.77
CA LEU A 47 3.48 23.63 21.50
C LEU A 47 3.66 23.07 22.90
N LEU A 48 4.31 21.91 23.03
CA LEU A 48 4.59 21.27 24.32
C LEU A 48 5.43 22.19 25.22
N LYS A 49 6.51 22.77 24.66
CA LYS A 49 7.37 23.73 25.35
C LYS A 49 6.63 24.98 25.82
N LYS A 50 5.62 25.45 25.08
CA LYS A 50 4.79 26.61 25.47
C LYS A 50 3.87 26.32 26.66
N HIS A 51 3.53 25.05 26.86
CA HIS A 51 2.65 24.58 27.94
C HIS A 51 3.40 23.89 29.08
N ASP A 52 4.73 24.06 29.13
CA ASP A 52 5.59 23.45 30.15
C ASP A 52 5.42 21.91 30.22
N ILE A 53 5.19 21.28 29.07
CA ILE A 53 5.10 19.83 28.94
C ILE A 53 6.44 19.29 28.44
N ASP A 54 7.09 18.51 29.28
CA ASP A 54 8.32 17.79 28.92
C ASP A 54 8.00 16.49 28.18
N TYR A 55 8.70 16.25 27.08
CA TYR A 55 8.63 14.99 26.33
C TYR A 55 10.03 14.36 26.26
N GLU A 56 10.24 13.34 27.08
CA GLU A 56 11.53 12.64 27.16
C GLU A 56 11.60 11.51 26.12
N ILE A 57 12.68 11.53 25.33
CA ILE A 57 12.98 10.50 24.34
C ILE A 57 14.28 9.81 24.71
N PHE A 58 14.19 8.51 24.97
CA PHE A 58 15.36 7.65 25.13
C PHE A 58 15.60 6.87 23.82
N THR A 59 16.75 7.07 23.19
CA THR A 59 17.15 6.34 21.98
C THR A 59 18.57 5.83 22.08
N ALA A 60 18.79 4.60 21.59
CA ALA A 60 20.14 4.03 21.44
C ALA A 60 20.68 4.31 20.03
N GLY A 61 21.83 5.00 19.93
CA GLY A 61 22.49 5.34 18.66
C GLY A 61 22.11 6.73 18.13
N LYS A 62 23.12 7.46 17.65
CA LYS A 62 23.07 8.89 17.30
C LYS A 62 21.98 9.27 16.28
N TYR A 63 21.57 8.34 15.41
CA TYR A 63 20.64 8.59 14.31
C TYR A 63 19.40 7.67 14.31
N LYS A 64 19.10 6.96 15.41
CA LYS A 64 17.92 6.07 15.44
C LYS A 64 16.59 6.82 15.27
N ARG A 65 16.57 8.14 15.51
CA ARG A 65 15.47 9.05 15.13
C ARG A 65 16.04 10.40 14.71
N THR A 66 16.06 10.66 13.41
CA THR A 66 16.54 11.90 12.79
C THR A 66 15.50 13.03 12.83
N VAL A 67 14.21 12.68 12.76
CA VAL A 67 13.06 13.61 12.85
C VAL A 67 11.98 12.99 13.74
N THR A 68 11.37 13.79 14.60
CA THR A 68 10.31 13.38 15.55
C THR A 68 9.13 14.35 15.56
N LEU A 69 7.98 13.86 16.04
CA LEU A 69 6.77 14.68 16.19
C LEU A 69 6.80 15.58 17.43
N PHE A 70 7.47 15.15 18.50
CA PHE A 70 7.36 15.79 19.82
C PHE A 70 8.69 16.33 20.37
N GLY A 71 9.82 15.81 19.88
CA GLY A 71 11.15 16.33 20.19
C GLY A 71 11.58 17.45 19.25
N GLU A 72 12.66 18.14 19.62
CA GLU A 72 13.27 19.16 18.78
C GLU A 72 13.97 18.49 17.58
N ASN A 73 13.70 18.99 16.37
CA ASN A 73 14.29 18.47 15.14
C ASN A 73 15.43 19.39 14.70
N THR A 74 16.67 18.96 14.95
CA THR A 74 17.89 19.72 14.59
C THR A 74 18.12 19.77 13.08
N GLU A 75 18.98 20.68 12.63
CA GLU A 75 19.35 20.80 11.21
C GLU A 75 20.05 19.53 10.71
N GLU A 76 20.94 18.93 11.50
CA GLU A 76 21.63 17.70 11.16
C GLU A 76 20.65 16.52 11.04
N GLY A 77 19.67 16.45 11.94
CA GLY A 77 18.60 15.45 11.88
C GLY A 77 17.78 15.59 10.60
N ARG A 78 17.41 16.82 10.23
CA ARG A 78 16.69 17.10 8.98
C ARG A 78 17.53 16.77 7.74
N ALA A 79 18.82 17.11 7.74
CA ALA A 79 19.73 16.82 6.64
C ALA A 79 19.89 15.31 6.44
N LYS A 80 20.08 14.55 7.52
CA LYS A 80 20.18 13.08 7.44
C LYS A 80 18.87 12.45 6.96
N PHE A 81 17.72 12.92 7.45
CA PHE A 81 16.42 12.42 7.00
C PHE A 81 16.16 12.72 5.52
N LYS A 82 16.57 13.89 5.03
CA LYS A 82 16.52 14.22 3.60
C LYS A 82 17.37 13.26 2.78
N GLN A 83 18.59 12.98 3.24
CA GLN A 83 19.47 12.00 2.60
C GLN A 83 18.82 10.60 2.54
N ASP A 84 18.16 10.16 3.63
CA ASP A 84 17.47 8.86 3.66
C ASP A 84 16.32 8.80 2.63
N LEU A 85 15.59 9.91 2.44
CA LEU A 85 14.55 10.02 1.40
C LEU A 85 15.14 9.97 -0.01
N GLU A 86 16.26 10.64 -0.25
CA GLU A 86 16.97 10.62 -1.53
C GLU A 86 17.49 9.22 -1.86
N GLU A 87 18.06 8.51 -0.88
CA GLU A 87 18.52 7.13 -1.04
C GLU A 87 17.35 6.19 -1.35
N THR A 88 16.23 6.31 -0.62
CA THR A 88 15.03 5.52 -0.89
C THR A 88 14.46 5.81 -2.29
N HIS A 89 14.50 7.07 -2.71
CA HIS A 89 14.04 7.46 -4.04
C HIS A 89 14.94 6.85 -5.14
N ALA A 90 16.26 6.87 -4.96
CA ALA A 90 17.19 6.23 -5.89
C ALA A 90 16.91 4.72 -6.01
N LEU A 91 16.71 4.02 -4.89
CA LEU A 91 16.37 2.61 -4.90
C LEU A 91 15.05 2.31 -5.62
N PHE A 92 14.05 3.20 -5.48
CA PHE A 92 12.79 3.07 -6.21
C PHE A 92 13.02 3.26 -7.73
N LYS A 93 13.75 4.29 -8.15
CA LYS A 93 14.10 4.53 -9.55
C LYS A 93 14.81 3.32 -10.16
N ASP A 94 15.80 2.77 -9.47
CA ASP A 94 16.55 1.59 -9.91
C ASP A 94 15.65 0.35 -10.05
N PHE A 95 14.71 0.17 -9.13
CA PHE A 95 13.76 -0.93 -9.17
C PHE A 95 12.84 -0.83 -10.39
N VAL A 96 12.30 0.36 -10.67
CA VAL A 96 11.47 0.58 -11.87
C VAL A 96 12.30 0.39 -13.13
N ALA A 97 13.51 0.96 -13.20
CA ALA A 97 14.42 0.83 -14.34
C ALA A 97 14.71 -0.64 -14.69
N ARG A 98 14.90 -1.48 -13.66
CA ARG A 98 15.16 -2.91 -13.84
C ARG A 98 14.01 -3.66 -14.51
N TYR A 99 12.77 -3.36 -14.12
CA TYR A 99 11.60 -4.11 -14.60
C TYR A 99 10.84 -3.43 -15.74
N ARG A 100 11.13 -2.15 -16.00
CA ARG A 100 10.59 -1.33 -17.09
C ARG A 100 11.73 -0.58 -17.80
N PRO A 101 12.68 -1.29 -18.43
CA PRO A 101 13.89 -0.68 -19.01
C PRO A 101 13.63 0.23 -20.22
N HIS A 102 12.42 0.23 -20.77
CA HIS A 102 11.99 1.08 -21.86
C HIS A 102 11.39 2.42 -21.39
N VAL A 103 11.18 2.59 -20.08
CA VAL A 103 10.63 3.83 -19.51
C VAL A 103 11.78 4.83 -19.28
N ASP A 104 11.57 6.08 -19.68
CA ASP A 104 12.45 7.18 -19.28
C ASP A 104 12.21 7.52 -17.80
N ILE A 105 13.05 6.93 -16.95
CA ILE A 105 12.95 7.04 -15.48
C ILE A 105 13.07 8.48 -14.99
N GLU A 106 13.86 9.34 -15.64
CA GLU A 106 13.99 10.73 -15.22
C GLU A 106 12.70 11.52 -15.46
N SER A 107 11.99 11.22 -16.55
CA SER A 107 10.71 11.87 -16.87
C SER A 107 9.57 11.46 -15.93
N VAL A 108 9.61 10.25 -15.37
CA VAL A 108 8.51 9.69 -14.55
C VAL A 108 8.76 9.70 -13.04
N SER A 109 9.96 10.09 -12.60
CA SER A 109 10.39 10.04 -11.18
C SER A 109 10.22 11.36 -10.42
N GLN A 110 9.40 12.27 -10.93
CA GLN A 110 9.10 13.55 -10.27
C GLN A 110 7.92 13.47 -9.29
N GLY A 111 7.34 12.27 -9.10
CA GLY A 111 6.17 12.05 -8.25
C GLY A 111 4.83 12.27 -8.96
N ASP A 112 4.83 12.50 -10.27
CA ASP A 112 3.61 12.67 -11.05
C ASP A 112 2.77 11.39 -11.14
N ILE A 113 1.46 11.58 -11.21
CA ILE A 113 0.50 10.50 -11.47
C ILE A 113 0.10 10.49 -12.94
N TRP A 114 -0.19 9.30 -13.46
CA TRP A 114 -0.61 9.09 -14.83
C TRP A 114 -1.89 8.28 -14.88
N TYR A 115 -2.87 8.73 -15.67
CA TYR A 115 -4.02 7.90 -16.00
C TYR A 115 -3.58 6.77 -16.93
N GLY A 116 -4.23 5.60 -16.82
CA GLY A 116 -3.86 4.40 -17.57
C GLY A 116 -3.60 4.67 -19.06
N THR A 117 -4.50 5.40 -19.73
CA THR A 117 -4.34 5.80 -21.13
C THR A 117 -3.01 6.51 -21.42
N ARG A 118 -2.61 7.46 -20.58
CA ARG A 118 -1.33 8.18 -20.71
C ARG A 118 -0.15 7.36 -20.24
N ALA A 119 -0.35 6.52 -19.24
CA ALA A 119 0.67 5.63 -18.71
C ALA A 119 1.13 4.61 -19.77
N LEU A 120 0.24 4.20 -20.69
CA LEU A 120 0.59 3.35 -21.82
C LEU A 120 1.55 4.07 -22.77
N ASP A 121 1.28 5.34 -23.10
CA ASP A 121 2.08 6.15 -24.03
C ASP A 121 3.55 6.27 -23.58
N ILE A 122 3.79 6.29 -22.27
CA ILE A 122 5.12 6.43 -21.66
C ILE A 122 5.70 5.10 -21.13
N GLY A 123 5.04 3.97 -21.39
CA GLY A 123 5.52 2.64 -21.04
C GLY A 123 5.41 2.26 -19.55
N LEU A 124 4.68 3.03 -18.73
CA LEU A 124 4.44 2.63 -17.33
C LEU A 124 3.51 1.41 -17.22
N ILE A 125 2.73 1.12 -18.25
CA ILE A 125 1.87 -0.07 -18.35
C ILE A 125 2.01 -0.70 -19.75
N ASP A 126 1.54 -1.93 -19.88
CA ASP A 126 1.67 -2.73 -21.10
C ASP A 126 0.36 -2.79 -21.92
N ALA A 127 -0.81 -2.55 -21.30
CA ALA A 127 -2.09 -2.56 -22.00
C ALA A 127 -3.21 -1.83 -21.24
N ILE A 128 -4.21 -1.37 -22.00
CA ILE A 128 -5.47 -0.85 -21.47
C ILE A 128 -6.52 -1.96 -21.44
N SER A 129 -7.02 -2.28 -20.25
CA SER A 129 -8.18 -3.15 -20.03
C SER A 129 -8.62 -3.08 -18.56
N THR A 130 -9.81 -3.61 -18.25
CA THR A 130 -10.19 -3.91 -16.86
C THR A 130 -9.75 -5.32 -16.47
N SER A 131 -9.66 -5.59 -15.18
CA SER A 131 -9.35 -6.93 -14.67
C SER A 131 -10.38 -7.97 -15.11
N ASP A 132 -11.66 -7.62 -15.11
CA ASP A 132 -12.76 -8.49 -15.56
C ASP A 132 -12.63 -8.79 -17.07
N ASP A 133 -12.46 -7.75 -17.91
CA ASP A 133 -12.28 -7.95 -19.36
C ASP A 133 -11.04 -8.79 -19.66
N TYR A 134 -9.94 -8.57 -18.91
CA TYR A 134 -8.74 -9.39 -19.06
C TYR A 134 -9.00 -10.86 -18.73
N LEU A 135 -9.70 -11.16 -17.63
CA LEU A 135 -10.02 -12.53 -17.25
C LEU A 135 -11.00 -13.19 -18.25
N VAL A 136 -11.99 -12.45 -18.74
CA VAL A 136 -12.94 -12.93 -19.76
C VAL A 136 -12.20 -13.27 -21.04
N SER A 137 -11.32 -12.39 -21.54
CA SER A 137 -10.52 -12.66 -22.74
C SER A 137 -9.66 -13.92 -22.62
N LEU A 138 -9.12 -14.18 -21.42
CA LEU A 138 -8.35 -15.42 -21.18
C LEU A 138 -9.23 -16.67 -21.14
N ALA A 139 -10.50 -16.55 -20.75
CA ALA A 139 -11.43 -17.67 -20.69
C ALA A 139 -11.86 -18.16 -22.08
N GLU A 140 -11.74 -17.33 -23.12
CA GLU A 140 -12.01 -17.71 -24.51
C GLU A 140 -10.97 -18.71 -25.04
N GLU A 141 -9.71 -18.54 -24.64
CA GLU A 141 -8.59 -19.36 -25.10
C GLU A 141 -8.19 -20.48 -24.12
N ARG A 142 -8.73 -20.45 -22.89
CA ARG A 142 -8.29 -21.34 -21.80
C ARG A 142 -9.46 -22.03 -21.12
N LYS A 143 -9.23 -23.28 -20.71
CA LYS A 143 -10.19 -24.05 -19.92
C LYS A 143 -10.30 -23.47 -18.51
N VAL A 144 -11.47 -22.94 -18.17
CA VAL A 144 -11.79 -22.45 -16.83
C VAL A 144 -12.20 -23.64 -15.95
N PHE A 145 -11.52 -23.80 -14.81
CA PHE A 145 -11.78 -24.90 -13.87
C PHE A 145 -12.61 -24.48 -12.66
N ARG A 146 -12.47 -23.24 -12.20
CA ARG A 146 -13.18 -22.70 -11.03
C ARG A 146 -13.31 -21.18 -11.15
N VAL A 147 -14.47 -20.67 -10.76
CA VAL A 147 -14.73 -19.23 -10.59
C VAL A 147 -15.14 -19.03 -9.14
N ASP A 148 -14.34 -18.28 -8.38
CA ASP A 148 -14.66 -17.91 -7.01
C ASP A 148 -15.04 -16.43 -7.00
N TRP A 149 -16.25 -16.12 -6.53
CA TRP A 149 -16.65 -14.75 -6.28
C TRP A 149 -16.37 -14.40 -4.82
N VAL A 150 -15.52 -13.40 -4.59
CA VAL A 150 -15.17 -12.94 -3.23
C VAL A 150 -15.86 -11.62 -2.96
N GLU A 151 -16.96 -11.68 -2.22
CA GLU A 151 -17.62 -10.48 -1.73
C GLU A 151 -16.70 -9.74 -0.75
N LYS A 152 -16.36 -8.49 -1.07
CA LYS A 152 -15.58 -7.65 -0.16
C LYS A 152 -16.47 -7.26 1.02
N LYS A 153 -16.34 -8.01 2.10
CA LYS A 153 -17.06 -7.73 3.35
C LYS A 153 -16.72 -6.34 3.87
N SER A 154 -17.73 -5.58 4.24
CA SER A 154 -17.55 -4.27 4.85
C SER A 154 -16.86 -4.37 6.23
N LEU A 155 -16.23 -3.30 6.69
CA LEU A 155 -15.63 -3.24 8.04
C LEU A 155 -16.64 -3.64 9.15
N PRO A 156 -17.89 -3.13 9.14
CA PRO A 156 -18.93 -3.58 10.06
C PRO A 156 -19.24 -5.08 9.97
N GLU A 157 -19.35 -5.65 8.76
CA GLU A 157 -19.59 -7.09 8.59
C GLU A 157 -18.44 -7.94 9.12
N ARG A 158 -17.20 -7.50 8.93
CA ARG A 158 -16.02 -8.20 9.46
C ARG A 158 -16.00 -8.20 10.99
N LEU A 159 -16.42 -7.10 11.62
CA LEU A 159 -16.58 -7.01 13.09
C LEU A 159 -17.77 -7.83 13.58
N GLY A 160 -18.90 -7.80 12.88
CA GLY A 160 -20.11 -8.56 13.20
C GLY A 160 -19.91 -10.08 13.17
N ILE A 161 -19.14 -10.58 12.18
CA ILE A 161 -18.75 -12.00 12.12
C ILE A 161 -17.87 -12.38 13.31
N GLY A 162 -16.96 -11.50 13.74
CA GLY A 162 -16.15 -11.71 14.94
C GLY A 162 -16.97 -11.80 16.23
N LEU A 163 -17.98 -10.94 16.38
CA LEU A 163 -18.90 -10.96 17.53
C LEU A 163 -19.83 -12.18 17.52
N ALA A 164 -20.40 -12.53 16.37
CA ALA A 164 -21.29 -13.69 16.23
C ALA A 164 -20.55 -15.01 16.51
N SER A 165 -19.31 -15.14 16.05
CA SER A 165 -18.48 -16.32 16.33
C SER A 165 -18.07 -16.41 17.81
N ALA A 166 -17.75 -15.29 18.47
CA ALA A 166 -17.48 -15.25 19.91
C ALA A 166 -18.73 -15.61 20.75
N ALA A 167 -19.90 -15.06 20.40
CA ALA A 167 -21.16 -15.36 21.08
C ALA A 167 -21.56 -16.84 20.91
N GLY A 168 -21.42 -17.40 19.70
CA GLY A 168 -21.71 -18.82 19.45
C GLY A 168 -20.81 -19.76 20.26
N GLN A 169 -19.52 -19.43 20.43
CA GLN A 169 -18.62 -20.19 21.29
C GLN A 169 -18.98 -20.09 22.77
N LEU A 170 -19.45 -18.94 23.23
CA LEU A 170 -19.90 -18.71 24.60
C LEU A 170 -21.19 -19.49 24.91
N VAL A 171 -22.17 -19.45 24.01
CA VAL A 171 -23.42 -20.23 24.11
C VAL A 171 -23.10 -21.72 24.13
N THR A 172 -22.22 -22.20 23.25
CA THR A 172 -21.82 -23.62 23.22
C THR A 172 -21.10 -24.04 24.51
N ARG A 173 -20.26 -23.18 25.08
CA ARG A 173 -19.60 -23.43 26.37
C ARG A 173 -20.59 -23.44 27.54
N LEU A 174 -21.53 -22.51 27.58
CA LEU A 174 -22.58 -22.45 28.60
C LEU A 174 -23.52 -23.66 28.52
N HIS A 175 -23.91 -24.08 27.31
CA HIS A 175 -24.71 -25.29 27.10
C HIS A 175 -23.97 -26.57 27.53
N ARG A 176 -22.63 -26.61 27.46
CA ARG A 176 -21.84 -27.74 28.00
C ARG A 176 -21.69 -27.72 29.51
N LEU A 177 -21.93 -26.58 30.16
CA LEU A 177 -21.83 -26.41 31.62
C LEU A 177 -23.17 -26.61 32.33
N LEU A 178 -24.29 -26.61 31.61
CA LEU A 178 -25.60 -26.94 32.15
C LEU A 178 -25.75 -28.47 32.21
N PRO A 179 -26.01 -29.08 33.37
CA PRO A 179 -26.26 -30.51 33.46
C PRO A 179 -27.54 -30.83 32.69
N VAL A 180 -27.43 -31.76 31.73
CA VAL A 180 -28.60 -32.36 31.09
C VAL A 180 -29.29 -33.21 32.15
N ASN A 181 -30.38 -32.69 32.73
CA ASN A 181 -31.28 -33.50 33.52
C ASN A 181 -31.98 -34.47 32.56
N SER A 182 -31.47 -35.68 32.48
CA SER A 182 -32.14 -36.83 31.88
C SER A 182 -33.30 -37.26 32.78
N ALA A 183 -34.52 -37.17 32.26
CA ALA A 183 -35.65 -37.97 32.69
C ALA A 183 -35.78 -39.18 31.76
#